data_AF-A0A9E3TFP7-F1
#
_entry.id   AF-A0A9E3TFP7-F1
#
_cell.length_a   1.000
_cell.length_b   1.000
_cell.length_c   1.000
_cell.angle_alpha   90.00
_cell.angle_beta   90.00
_cell.angle_gamma   90.00
#
_symmetry.space_group_name_H-M   'P 1'
#
loop_
_entity.id
_entity.type
_entity.pdbx_description
1 polymer ?
#
loop_
_entity_poly.entity_id
_entity_poly.type
_entity_poly.pdbx_seq_one_letter_code
_entity_poly.pdbx_strand_id
1 'polypeptide(L)'
;MRANSAVACCCVVAALTAGCSVATRHKVLTVFFDGVPEPKQAAAAAAPVPAASAPASRAAVALEHGPYAAKLCGACHRSAAGNALVVPKDQLCLTCHEFRRATKHVHAPLASGDCLMCHDPHSSKYAYLLVSEPEVFCLHCHDAQAVSKNPAHSGEPRTCTACHDAHMSDNEYLLK
;
A
#
# COMPACT_ATOMS: atom_id res chain seq x y z
N MET A 1 -29.86 48.23 8.28
CA MET A 1 -28.39 48.44 8.22
C MET A 1 -27.73 47.07 8.12
N ARG A 2 -27.33 46.67 6.91
CA ARG A 2 -26.68 45.38 6.62
C ARG A 2 -25.33 45.68 5.96
N ALA A 3 -24.23 45.35 6.62
CA ALA A 3 -22.92 45.03 6.04
C ALA A 3 -21.93 44.81 7.18
N ASN A 4 -21.59 43.54 7.52
CA ASN A 4 -20.32 43.18 8.17
C ASN A 4 -20.06 41.67 8.42
N SER A 5 -20.52 40.77 7.55
CA SER A 5 -20.16 39.32 7.69
C SER A 5 -19.33 38.74 6.55
N ALA A 6 -19.11 39.47 5.46
CA ALA A 6 -18.34 38.94 4.32
C ALA A 6 -16.83 39.15 4.43
N VAL A 7 -16.37 40.19 5.14
CA VAL A 7 -14.94 40.56 5.17
C VAL A 7 -14.12 39.65 6.10
N ALA A 8 -14.71 39.14 7.19
CA ALA A 8 -14.00 38.28 8.15
C ALA A 8 -13.72 36.87 7.61
N CYS A 9 -14.53 36.36 6.67
CA CYS A 9 -14.37 35.00 6.13
C CYS A 9 -13.23 34.91 5.10
N CYS A 10 -12.99 35.96 4.31
CA CYS A 10 -11.94 35.96 3.29
C CYS A 10 -10.51 35.97 3.87
N CYS A 11 -10.29 36.56 5.05
CA CYS A 11 -8.95 36.62 5.65
C CYS A 11 -8.46 35.27 6.20
N VAL A 12 -9.37 34.38 6.61
CA VAL A 12 -9.01 33.06 7.16
C VAL A 12 -8.66 32.06 6.05
N VAL A 13 -9.32 32.15 4.90
CA VAL A 13 -9.09 31.23 3.77
C VAL A 13 -7.79 31.54 3.02
N ALA A 14 -7.35 32.81 2.97
CA ALA A 14 -6.12 33.21 2.31
C ALA A 14 -4.83 32.71 3.01
N ALA A 15 -4.90 32.33 4.29
CA ALA A 15 -3.74 31.83 5.04
C ALA A 15 -3.40 30.36 4.76
N LEU A 16 -4.31 29.59 4.15
CA LEU A 16 -4.12 28.14 3.92
C LEU A 16 -3.38 27.80 2.62
N THR A 17 -3.24 28.73 1.68
CA THR A 17 -2.53 28.51 0.40
C THR A 17 -1.13 29.13 0.36
N ALA A 18 -0.76 29.96 1.34
CA ALA A 18 0.56 30.58 1.44
C ALA A 18 1.63 29.66 2.10
N GLY A 19 1.24 28.47 2.55
CA GLY A 19 2.07 27.54 3.33
C GLY A 19 2.75 26.43 2.53
N CYS A 20 3.09 26.63 1.26
CA CYS A 20 3.68 25.57 0.43
C CYS A 20 5.20 25.39 0.61
N SER A 21 5.88 26.28 1.34
CA SER A 21 7.32 26.12 1.62
C SER A 21 7.54 25.25 2.86
N VAL A 22 8.55 24.37 2.80
CA VAL A 22 8.96 23.51 3.93
C VAL A 22 9.30 24.36 5.17
N ALA A 23 9.92 25.52 4.96
CA ALA A 23 10.26 26.45 6.04
C ALA A 23 9.02 27.07 6.71
N THR A 24 8.00 27.43 5.92
CA THR A 24 6.74 27.97 6.46
C THR A 24 5.99 26.89 7.26
N ARG A 25 5.99 25.64 6.79
CA ARG A 25 5.34 24.52 7.50
C ARG A 25 6.04 24.18 8.80
N HIS A 26 7.37 24.13 8.81
CA HIS A 26 8.14 23.86 10.02
C HIS A 26 7.89 24.92 11.10
N LYS A 27 7.91 26.20 10.73
CA LYS A 27 7.60 27.30 11.66
C LYS A 27 6.20 27.21 12.27
N VAL A 28 5.21 26.77 11.50
CA VAL A 28 3.85 26.58 12.05
C VAL A 28 3.83 25.39 13.00
N LEU A 29 4.50 24.28 12.65
CA LEU A 29 4.54 23.09 13.49
C LEU A 29 5.25 23.33 14.82
N THR A 30 6.33 24.12 14.85
CA THR A 30 7.06 24.47 16.08
C THR A 30 6.27 25.35 17.04
N VAL A 31 5.16 25.98 16.61
CA VAL A 31 4.30 26.77 17.50
C VAL A 31 3.37 25.87 18.31
N PHE A 32 2.96 24.73 17.76
CA PHE A 32 1.97 23.85 18.38
C PHE A 32 2.56 22.59 19.00
N PHE A 33 3.76 22.19 18.57
CA PHE A 33 4.41 20.97 19.03
C PHE A 33 5.82 21.28 19.53
N ASP A 34 6.05 21.06 20.82
CA ASP A 34 7.38 21.10 21.41
C ASP A 34 8.20 19.89 20.96
N GLY A 35 9.42 20.11 20.47
CA GLY A 35 10.33 19.06 20.00
C GLY A 35 10.32 18.77 18.50
N VAL A 36 9.76 19.64 17.65
CA VAL A 36 9.82 19.48 16.19
C VAL A 36 11.28 19.60 15.70
N PRO A 37 11.86 18.55 15.12
CA PRO A 37 13.26 18.57 14.67
C PRO A 37 13.46 19.59 13.54
N GLU A 38 14.63 20.23 13.47
CA GLU A 38 14.93 21.21 12.42
C GLU A 38 14.87 20.59 11.02
N PRO A 39 14.32 21.31 10.02
CA PRO A 39 14.28 20.81 8.66
C PRO A 39 15.71 20.85 8.13
N LYS A 40 16.39 19.71 8.16
CA LYS A 40 17.70 19.53 7.53
C LYS A 40 17.60 20.12 6.13
N GLN A 41 18.38 21.17 5.83
CA GLN A 41 18.47 21.71 4.47
C GLN A 41 18.58 20.51 3.53
N ALA A 42 17.61 20.35 2.63
CA ALA A 42 17.74 19.37 1.58
C ALA A 42 19.04 19.71 0.86
N ALA A 43 20.07 18.90 1.14
CA ALA A 43 21.33 19.00 0.45
C ALA A 43 21.01 18.97 -1.04
N ALA A 44 21.65 19.90 -1.74
CA ALA A 44 21.64 20.06 -3.18
C ALA A 44 21.42 18.74 -3.89
N ALA A 45 20.47 18.71 -4.81
CA ALA A 45 20.23 17.65 -5.77
C ALA A 45 20.29 16.24 -5.16
N ALA A 46 19.13 15.57 -5.09
CA ALA A 46 19.18 14.15 -5.37
C ALA A 46 19.89 14.01 -6.73
N ALA A 47 21.18 13.68 -6.68
CA ALA A 47 21.88 13.13 -7.82
C ALA A 47 20.94 12.06 -8.39
N PRO A 48 20.76 11.98 -9.72
CA PRO A 48 20.03 10.86 -10.28
C PRO A 48 20.64 9.62 -9.65
N VAL A 49 19.83 8.90 -8.87
CA VAL A 49 20.18 7.56 -8.41
C VAL A 49 20.65 6.88 -9.69
N PRO A 50 21.93 6.48 -9.83
CA PRO A 50 22.30 5.73 -11.01
C PRO A 50 21.32 4.58 -11.01
N ALA A 51 20.48 4.52 -12.05
CA ALA A 51 19.72 3.33 -12.33
C ALA A 51 20.79 2.26 -12.33
N ALA A 52 20.85 1.49 -11.24
CA ALA A 52 21.67 0.32 -11.19
C ALA A 52 21.12 -0.50 -12.35
N SER A 53 21.86 -0.48 -13.45
CA SER A 53 21.64 -1.33 -14.58
C SER A 53 21.95 -2.73 -14.07
N ALA A 54 20.97 -3.28 -13.36
CA ALA A 54 20.81 -4.70 -13.28
C ALA A 54 20.95 -5.20 -14.73
N PRO A 55 21.81 -6.19 -14.98
CA PRO A 55 21.88 -6.76 -16.32
C PRO A 55 20.45 -7.12 -16.70
N ALA A 56 20.06 -6.77 -17.92
CA ALA A 56 18.77 -7.13 -18.49
C ALA A 56 18.67 -8.66 -18.52
N SER A 57 18.37 -9.27 -17.38
CA SER A 57 17.98 -10.65 -17.26
C SER A 57 16.62 -10.69 -17.91
N ARG A 58 16.56 -11.31 -19.09
CA ARG A 58 15.35 -11.65 -19.87
C ARG A 58 14.08 -11.22 -19.16
N ALA A 59 13.48 -10.12 -19.63
CA ALA A 59 12.29 -9.53 -19.03
C ALA A 59 11.34 -10.63 -18.55
N ALA A 60 11.23 -10.78 -17.23
CA ALA A 60 10.19 -11.62 -16.65
C ALA A 60 8.88 -11.07 -17.21
N VAL A 61 8.18 -11.88 -18.00
CA VAL A 61 6.91 -11.47 -18.59
C VAL A 61 6.01 -11.09 -17.42
N ALA A 62 5.68 -9.80 -17.31
CA ALA A 62 4.82 -9.33 -16.24
C ALA A 62 3.45 -10.00 -16.42
N LEU A 63 2.96 -10.68 -15.39
CA LEU A 63 1.57 -11.05 -15.30
C LEU A 63 0.78 -9.75 -15.12
N GLU A 64 -0.19 -9.53 -15.99
CA GLU A 64 -1.12 -8.42 -15.89
C GLU A 64 -2.44 -8.90 -15.28
N HIS A 65 -3.07 -8.06 -14.45
CA HIS A 65 -4.43 -8.32 -13.97
C HIS A 65 -5.41 -8.24 -15.13
N GLY A 66 -6.37 -9.17 -15.22
CA GLY A 66 -7.29 -9.26 -16.38
C GLY A 66 -7.93 -7.92 -16.78
N PRO A 67 -8.59 -7.19 -15.87
CA PRO A 67 -9.11 -5.85 -16.14
C PRO A 67 -8.06 -4.84 -16.63
N TYR A 68 -6.83 -4.89 -16.11
CA TYR A 68 -5.74 -4.02 -16.53
C TYR A 68 -5.25 -4.37 -17.94
N ALA A 69 -5.01 -5.65 -18.23
CA ALA A 69 -4.65 -6.16 -19.56
C ALA A 69 -5.70 -5.79 -20.62
N ALA A 70 -6.98 -5.84 -20.23
CA ALA A 70 -8.12 -5.45 -21.06
C ALA A 70 -8.32 -3.93 -21.18
N LYS A 71 -7.47 -3.12 -20.54
CA LYS A 71 -7.54 -1.63 -20.52
C LYS A 71 -8.87 -1.10 -19.99
N LEU A 72 -9.51 -1.83 -19.08
CA LEU A 72 -10.78 -1.44 -18.45
C LEU A 72 -10.53 -0.50 -17.27
N CYS A 73 -9.81 0.60 -17.51
CA CYS A 73 -9.41 1.54 -16.45
C CYS A 73 -10.63 2.06 -15.65
N GLY A 74 -11.77 2.23 -16.34
CA GLY A 74 -13.04 2.67 -15.78
C GLY A 74 -13.66 1.73 -14.73
N ALA A 75 -13.23 0.47 -14.68
CA ALA A 75 -13.70 -0.48 -13.67
C ALA A 75 -13.16 -0.17 -12.27
N CYS A 76 -12.01 0.51 -12.19
CA CYS A 76 -11.36 0.86 -10.93
C CYS A 76 -11.20 2.37 -10.73
N HIS A 77 -10.97 3.13 -11.80
CA HIS A 77 -10.71 4.57 -11.77
C HIS A 77 -11.80 5.38 -12.47
N ARG A 78 -12.12 6.56 -11.95
CA ARG A 78 -13.03 7.53 -12.56
C ARG A 78 -12.25 8.57 -13.35
N SER A 79 -11.94 8.29 -14.62
CA SER A 79 -11.14 9.16 -15.49
C SER A 79 -11.60 10.64 -15.55
N ALA A 80 -12.92 10.89 -15.46
CA ALA A 80 -13.48 12.24 -15.44
C ALA A 80 -13.15 13.04 -14.16
N ALA A 81 -12.73 12.36 -13.09
CA ALA A 81 -12.25 12.93 -11.83
C ALA A 81 -10.76 12.60 -11.60
N GLY A 82 -9.99 12.38 -12.67
CA GLY A 82 -8.59 11.95 -12.61
C GLY A 82 -8.47 10.44 -12.35
N ASN A 83 -7.49 10.03 -11.55
CA ASN A 83 -7.26 8.61 -11.24
C ASN A 83 -7.94 8.19 -9.92
N ALA A 84 -9.00 8.89 -9.50
CA ALA A 84 -9.72 8.56 -8.28
C ALA A 84 -10.40 7.18 -8.38
N LEU A 85 -10.42 6.41 -7.30
CA LEU A 85 -11.09 5.11 -7.29
C LEU A 85 -12.63 5.26 -7.41
N VAL A 86 -13.27 4.26 -8.01
CA VAL A 86 -14.74 4.18 -8.17
C VAL A 86 -15.45 3.91 -6.84
N VAL A 87 -14.79 3.20 -5.92
CA VAL A 87 -15.22 2.93 -4.54
C VAL A 87 -13.99 2.99 -3.60
N PRO A 88 -14.16 3.01 -2.27
CA PRO A 88 -13.05 2.92 -1.33
C PRO A 88 -12.14 1.71 -1.59
N LYS A 89 -10.83 1.85 -1.33
CA LYS A 89 -9.81 0.86 -1.69
C LYS A 89 -10.11 -0.53 -1.11
N ASP A 90 -10.57 -0.55 0.13
CA ASP A 90 -10.87 -1.72 0.96
C ASP A 90 -12.09 -2.51 0.47
N GLN A 91 -12.88 -1.89 -0.41
CA GLN A 91 -14.07 -2.50 -1.00
C GLN A 91 -13.87 -2.83 -2.49
N LEU A 92 -12.97 -2.12 -3.17
CA LEU A 92 -12.81 -2.20 -4.62
C LEU A 92 -12.52 -3.62 -5.11
N CYS A 93 -11.62 -4.34 -4.45
CA CYS A 93 -11.27 -5.69 -4.86
C CYS A 93 -12.46 -6.65 -4.70
N LEU A 94 -13.26 -6.44 -3.65
CA LEU A 94 -14.40 -7.27 -3.27
C LEU A 94 -15.64 -7.06 -4.13
N THR A 95 -15.66 -6.04 -5.01
CA THR A 95 -16.75 -5.88 -5.98
C THR A 95 -16.76 -7.00 -7.02
N CYS A 96 -15.61 -7.68 -7.22
CA CYS A 96 -15.44 -8.75 -8.21
C CYS A 96 -14.83 -10.03 -7.62
N HIS A 97 -13.88 -9.91 -6.68
CA HIS A 97 -13.23 -11.05 -6.05
C HIS A 97 -13.99 -11.46 -4.80
N GLU A 98 -14.69 -12.59 -4.90
CA GLU A 98 -15.46 -13.10 -3.78
C GLU A 98 -14.62 -14.06 -2.93
N PHE A 99 -14.46 -13.72 -1.67
CA PHE A 99 -13.97 -14.65 -0.67
C PHE A 99 -15.15 -15.46 -0.14
N ARG A 100 -15.62 -16.39 -0.96
CA ARG A 100 -16.71 -17.30 -0.61
C ARG A 100 -16.22 -18.36 0.36
N ARG A 101 -16.06 -17.97 1.62
CA ARG A 101 -16.11 -18.83 2.81
C ARG A 101 -15.91 -17.91 4.00
N ALA A 102 -16.92 -17.78 4.85
CA ALA A 102 -16.69 -17.33 6.21
C ALA A 102 -15.93 -18.47 6.91
N THR A 103 -14.61 -18.52 6.73
CA THR A 103 -13.77 -19.45 7.49
C THR A 103 -13.57 -18.88 8.88
N LYS A 104 -13.18 -19.75 9.81
CA LYS A 104 -12.97 -19.36 11.22
C LYS A 104 -11.82 -18.36 11.41
N HIS A 105 -10.77 -18.47 10.58
CA HIS A 105 -9.57 -17.66 10.71
C HIS A 105 -9.30 -16.91 9.41
N VAL A 106 -9.36 -15.59 9.48
CA VAL A 106 -9.07 -14.68 8.37
C VAL A 106 -7.77 -13.95 8.66
N HIS A 107 -6.89 -13.89 7.67
CA HIS A 107 -5.64 -13.15 7.80
C HIS A 107 -5.91 -11.64 7.92
N ALA A 108 -5.20 -10.96 8.82
CA ALA A 108 -5.47 -9.57 9.16
C ALA A 108 -5.52 -8.61 7.94
N PRO A 109 -4.61 -8.68 6.95
CA PRO A 109 -4.69 -7.81 5.77
C PRO A 109 -5.96 -8.01 4.94
N LEU A 110 -6.49 -9.24 4.88
CA LEU A 110 -7.76 -9.48 4.21
C LEU A 110 -8.93 -8.95 5.05
N ALA A 111 -8.90 -9.15 6.36
CA ALA A 111 -9.93 -8.65 7.27
C ALA A 111 -10.04 -7.10 7.24
N SER A 112 -8.94 -6.39 7.00
CA SER A 112 -8.92 -4.93 6.85
C SER A 112 -9.16 -4.43 5.42
N GLY A 113 -9.28 -5.33 4.43
CA GLY A 113 -9.41 -4.96 3.02
C GLY A 113 -8.11 -4.38 2.40
N ASP A 114 -6.96 -4.56 3.03
CA ASP A 114 -5.67 -4.05 2.55
C ASP A 114 -5.01 -5.01 1.53
N CYS A 115 -5.76 -5.37 0.48
CA CYS A 115 -5.32 -6.28 -0.57
C CYS A 115 -4.00 -5.83 -1.24
N LEU A 116 -3.82 -4.51 -1.36
CA LEU A 116 -2.69 -3.88 -2.04
C LEU A 116 -1.38 -3.93 -1.24
N MET A 117 -1.42 -4.40 0.02
CA MET A 117 -0.17 -4.69 0.73
C MET A 117 0.60 -5.82 0.07
N CYS A 118 -0.11 -6.83 -0.42
CA CYS A 118 0.48 -8.02 -1.01
C CYS A 118 0.37 -8.04 -2.54
N HIS A 119 -0.65 -7.41 -3.12
CA HIS A 119 -0.95 -7.50 -4.56
C HIS A 119 -0.79 -6.17 -5.31
N ASP A 120 -0.20 -6.24 -6.51
CA ASP A 120 -0.22 -5.16 -7.49
C ASP A 120 -1.43 -5.34 -8.43
N PRO A 121 -2.40 -4.41 -8.45
CA PRO A 121 -3.63 -4.57 -9.22
C PRO A 121 -3.44 -4.31 -10.72
N HIS A 122 -2.27 -3.84 -11.16
CA HIS A 122 -1.96 -3.64 -12.57
C HIS A 122 -1.17 -4.81 -13.12
N SER A 123 0.05 -4.98 -12.62
CA SER A 123 0.93 -6.05 -13.10
C SER A 123 2.04 -6.37 -12.11
N SER A 124 2.50 -7.61 -12.15
CA SER A 124 3.68 -8.04 -11.41
C SER A 124 4.44 -9.11 -12.16
N LYS A 125 5.74 -9.18 -11.91
CA LYS A 125 6.57 -10.31 -12.33
C LYS A 125 6.37 -11.56 -11.44
N TYR A 126 5.68 -11.43 -10.31
CA TYR A 126 5.42 -12.52 -9.38
C TYR A 126 4.01 -13.10 -9.60
N ALA A 127 3.88 -14.41 -9.39
CA ALA A 127 2.61 -15.11 -9.53
C ALA A 127 1.52 -14.48 -8.65
N TYR A 128 0.26 -14.57 -9.10
CA TYR A 128 -0.90 -13.97 -8.42
C TYR A 128 -0.78 -12.46 -8.18
N LEU A 129 0.04 -11.79 -8.99
CA LEU A 129 0.29 -10.36 -8.89
C LEU A 129 0.92 -9.91 -7.57
N LEU A 130 1.70 -10.75 -6.91
CA LEU A 130 2.31 -10.37 -5.64
C LEU A 130 3.32 -9.23 -5.83
N VAL A 131 3.46 -8.34 -4.86
CA VAL A 131 4.42 -7.23 -4.92
C VAL A 131 5.88 -7.71 -4.76
N SER A 132 6.08 -8.88 -4.17
CA SER A 132 7.37 -9.56 -4.08
C SER A 132 7.20 -11.07 -4.00
N GLU A 133 8.32 -11.79 -3.89
CA GLU A 133 8.33 -13.22 -3.65
C GLU A 133 7.71 -13.55 -2.27
N PRO A 134 6.79 -14.54 -2.17
CA PRO A 134 6.02 -14.80 -0.95
C PRO A 134 6.87 -15.05 0.28
N GLU A 135 7.94 -15.83 0.15
CA GLU A 135 8.81 -16.29 1.24
C GLU A 135 9.51 -15.11 1.91
N VAL A 136 9.87 -14.10 1.12
CA VAL A 136 10.47 -12.86 1.60
C VAL A 136 9.39 -11.96 2.19
N PHE A 137 8.26 -11.80 1.48
CA PHE A 137 7.20 -10.88 1.88
C PHE A 137 6.58 -11.24 3.23
N CYS A 138 6.30 -12.52 3.47
CA CYS A 138 5.73 -12.97 4.74
C CYS A 138 6.60 -12.56 5.93
N LEU A 139 7.92 -12.59 5.76
CA LEU A 139 8.89 -12.29 6.81
C LEU A 139 9.11 -10.79 7.03
N HIS A 140 8.46 -9.92 6.26
CA HIS A 140 8.43 -8.48 6.55
C HIS A 140 7.62 -8.16 7.82
N CYS A 141 6.65 -9.01 8.16
CA CYS A 141 5.81 -8.86 9.35
C CYS A 141 5.93 -10.05 10.31
N HIS A 142 6.09 -11.27 9.80
CA HIS A 142 6.28 -12.45 10.64
C HIS A 142 7.76 -12.61 10.99
N ASP A 143 8.08 -12.56 12.28
CA ASP A 143 9.46 -12.69 12.73
C ASP A 143 10.10 -14.01 12.29
N ALA A 144 11.19 -13.92 11.51
CA ALA A 144 11.83 -15.07 10.91
C ALA A 144 12.40 -16.05 11.96
N GLN A 145 12.89 -15.56 13.10
CA GLN A 145 13.39 -16.44 14.16
C GLN A 145 12.26 -17.18 14.86
N ALA A 146 11.15 -16.52 15.15
CA ALA A 146 9.97 -17.13 15.75
C ALA A 146 9.36 -18.19 14.83
N VAL A 147 9.27 -17.89 13.53
CA VAL A 147 8.82 -18.83 12.52
C VAL A 147 9.77 -20.04 12.47
N SER A 148 11.08 -19.83 12.25
CA SER A 148 12.04 -20.94 12.10
C SER A 148 12.23 -21.80 13.34
N LYS A 149 12.07 -21.24 14.55
CA LYS A 149 12.19 -22.00 15.82
C LYS A 149 10.94 -22.81 16.16
N ASN A 150 9.82 -22.58 15.48
CA ASN A 150 8.61 -23.37 15.72
C ASN A 150 8.85 -24.83 15.28
N PRO A 151 8.65 -25.83 16.16
CA PRO A 151 8.83 -27.25 15.81
C PRO A 151 8.00 -27.70 14.60
N ALA A 152 6.86 -27.06 14.32
CA ALA A 152 6.04 -27.33 13.13
C ALA A 152 6.74 -26.99 11.80
N HIS A 153 7.78 -26.15 11.83
CA HIS A 153 8.64 -25.84 10.68
C HIS A 153 9.95 -26.65 10.66
N SER A 154 10.07 -27.66 11.52
CA SER A 154 11.17 -28.62 11.42
C SER A 154 11.00 -29.51 10.17
N GLY A 155 12.11 -29.84 9.52
CA GLY A 155 12.14 -30.70 8.34
C GLY A 155 12.57 -29.97 7.07
N GLU A 156 12.21 -30.53 5.91
CA GLU A 156 12.60 -29.99 4.61
C GLU A 156 12.02 -28.59 4.39
N PRO A 157 12.82 -27.65 3.85
CA PRO A 157 12.37 -26.30 3.57
C PRO A 157 11.23 -26.33 2.55
N ARG A 158 10.07 -25.81 2.96
CA ARG A 158 8.89 -25.64 2.12
C ARG A 158 8.52 -24.16 2.06
N THR A 159 7.88 -23.76 0.97
CA THR A 159 7.34 -22.41 0.84
C THR A 159 6.22 -22.19 1.86
N CYS A 160 6.04 -20.95 2.33
CA CYS A 160 5.02 -20.62 3.34
C CYS A 160 3.63 -21.07 2.87
N THR A 161 3.33 -20.83 1.59
CA THR A 161 2.04 -21.15 0.98
C THR A 161 1.88 -22.63 0.62
N ALA A 162 2.88 -23.48 0.84
CA ALA A 162 2.70 -24.93 0.71
C ALA A 162 1.77 -25.50 1.78
N CYS A 163 1.79 -24.91 2.99
CA CYS A 163 0.93 -25.33 4.11
C CYS A 163 -0.03 -24.24 4.55
N HIS A 164 0.31 -22.96 4.42
CA HIS A 164 -0.55 -21.86 4.82
C HIS A 164 -1.39 -21.31 3.65
N ASP A 165 -2.61 -20.89 3.94
CA ASP A 165 -3.40 -20.02 3.08
C ASP A 165 -3.20 -18.56 3.50
N ALA A 166 -2.71 -17.72 2.59
CA ALA A 166 -2.38 -16.33 2.89
C ALA A 166 -3.62 -15.43 3.10
N HIS A 167 -4.81 -15.93 2.78
CA HIS A 167 -6.07 -15.21 2.94
C HIS A 167 -6.81 -15.71 4.18
N MET A 168 -7.10 -17.00 4.25
CA MET A 168 -7.99 -17.54 5.26
C MET A 168 -7.97 -19.08 5.34
N SER A 169 -8.25 -19.63 6.51
CA SER A 169 -8.51 -21.06 6.68
C SER A 169 -9.50 -21.34 7.82
N ASP A 170 -10.05 -22.55 7.83
CA ASP A 170 -10.83 -23.09 8.96
C ASP A 170 -9.93 -23.58 10.11
N ASN A 171 -8.64 -23.81 9.85
CA ASN A 171 -7.67 -24.23 10.85
C ASN A 171 -6.92 -23.03 11.43
N GLU A 172 -6.47 -23.16 12.69
CA GLU A 172 -5.62 -22.17 13.33
C GLU A 172 -4.33 -21.94 12.54
N TYR A 173 -3.74 -20.75 12.69
CA TYR A 173 -2.52 -20.35 11.97
C TYR A 173 -2.65 -20.40 10.44
N LEU A 174 -3.87 -20.37 9.92
CA LEU A 174 -4.18 -20.35 8.49
C LEU A 174 -3.66 -21.59 7.74
N LEU A 175 -3.64 -22.76 8.38
CA LEU A 175 -3.19 -24.01 7.76
C LEU A 175 -4.25 -24.57 6.80
N LYS A 176 -3.83 -25.03 5.62
CA LYS A 176 -4.72 -25.64 4.60
C LYS A 176 -5.29 -27.00 5.02
#